data_AF-A0A954XJ14-F1
#
_entry.id   AF-A0A954XJ14-F1
#
_cell.length_a   1.000
_cell.length_b   1.000
_cell.length_c   1.000
_cell.angle_alpha   90.00
_cell.angle_beta   90.00
_cell.angle_gamma   90.00
#
_symmetry.space_group_name_H-M   'P 1'
#
loop_
_entity.id
_entity.type
_entity.pdbx_description
1 polymer ?
#
loop_
_entity_poly.entity_id
_entity_poly.type
_entity_poly.pdbx_seq_one_letter_code
_entity_poly.pdbx_strand_id
1 'polypeptide(L)'
;HFFGKYPELLELVKTYSDEKLETLRRGGHDPEKVYAAYKAAVEHTGQPTVILAKTIKGYGLGEAGEGRNIAHNQKKLNEEELLEFRSRFGIPISDEDVKKAPFYKPADDSPEMKYLHDRRRALGGYLPSRPTEPPKIEVPKYDEYEKLISRDVGKDISTTMGFARLLERLCKDKLIGQNIVPIVPDESRTFGMEGMFRQVGIYAHTGQLYEPVDSNQLAYYKEAKDGQLLEEGITEAGSMSSFIAAGTAYSEHGVNMIPFFVYYSMFGFQRIGDLVWAACDMRAKGFMIGGTAGRTTLNGEGLQHQDGHSLLNAIAFPQVRAYDPAFHYETAIIIFDGLRRLYQEGETAIYYITVENENYVMPAMPEGAEEGIVKGMYKFSSR
;
A
#
# COMPACT_ATOMS: atom_id res chain seq x y z
N HIS A 1 -25.21 -38.73 -13.41
CA HIS A 1 -25.71 -37.46 -12.85
C HIS A 1 -25.37 -36.20 -13.66
N PHE A 2 -24.29 -36.16 -14.46
CA PHE A 2 -23.98 -35.01 -15.34
C PHE A 2 -24.42 -35.25 -16.79
N PHE A 3 -23.66 -36.02 -17.57
CA PHE A 3 -23.95 -36.28 -18.99
C PHE A 3 -25.29 -37.00 -19.21
N GLY A 4 -25.68 -37.91 -18.31
CA GLY A 4 -26.98 -38.59 -18.38
C GLY A 4 -28.21 -37.73 -18.06
N LYS A 5 -28.05 -36.40 -17.88
CA LYS A 5 -29.19 -35.49 -17.65
C LYS A 5 -30.01 -35.26 -18.92
N TYR A 6 -29.37 -35.33 -20.09
CA TYR A 6 -29.99 -35.12 -21.40
C TYR A 6 -29.50 -36.16 -22.41
N PRO A 7 -30.36 -36.74 -23.28
CA PRO A 7 -29.95 -37.75 -24.26
C PRO A 7 -28.81 -37.30 -25.18
N GLU A 8 -28.80 -36.02 -25.56
CA GLU A 8 -27.79 -35.43 -26.45
C GLU A 8 -26.41 -35.40 -25.79
N LEU A 9 -26.34 -35.11 -24.48
CA LEU A 9 -25.07 -35.11 -23.73
C LEU A 9 -24.55 -36.53 -23.50
N LEU A 10 -25.45 -37.50 -23.31
CA LEU A 10 -25.08 -38.90 -23.17
C LEU A 10 -24.49 -39.45 -24.47
N GLU A 11 -25.08 -39.07 -25.61
CA GLU A 11 -24.59 -39.44 -26.94
C GLU A 11 -23.16 -38.94 -27.20
N LEU A 12 -22.81 -37.74 -26.72
CA LEU A 12 -21.46 -37.17 -26.86
C LEU A 12 -20.36 -38.00 -26.17
N VAL A 13 -20.72 -38.75 -25.12
CA VAL A 13 -19.77 -39.55 -24.32
C VAL A 13 -19.99 -41.05 -24.45
N LYS A 14 -20.83 -41.50 -25.39
CA LYS A 14 -21.24 -42.91 -25.50
C LYS A 14 -20.09 -43.90 -25.69
N THR A 15 -18.95 -43.43 -26.22
CA THR A 15 -17.75 -44.24 -26.46
C THR A 15 -16.70 -44.08 -25.37
N TYR A 16 -16.93 -43.25 -24.35
CA TYR A 16 -15.98 -42.99 -23.28
C TYR A 16 -16.21 -44.00 -22.15
N SER A 17 -15.13 -44.54 -21.60
CA SER A 17 -15.19 -45.27 -20.32
C SER A 17 -15.39 -44.30 -19.16
N ASP A 18 -15.85 -44.80 -18.01
CA ASP A 18 -15.95 -43.99 -16.78
C ASP A 18 -14.58 -43.41 -16.37
N GLU A 19 -13.51 -44.21 -16.46
CA GLU A 19 -12.13 -43.74 -16.25
C GLU A 19 -11.78 -42.57 -17.17
N LYS A 20 -12.18 -42.63 -18.45
CA LYS A 20 -11.95 -41.53 -19.39
C LYS A 20 -12.70 -40.27 -18.98
N LEU A 21 -13.93 -40.41 -18.48
CA LEU A 21 -14.73 -39.30 -17.98
C LEU A 21 -14.10 -38.66 -16.73
N GLU A 22 -13.55 -39.46 -15.83
CA GLU A 22 -12.85 -38.98 -14.62
C GLU A 22 -11.58 -38.19 -14.96
N THR A 23 -10.90 -38.54 -16.06
CA THR A 23 -9.71 -37.79 -16.52
C THR A 23 -10.01 -36.43 -17.17
N LEU A 24 -11.28 -36.07 -17.38
CA LEU A 24 -11.65 -34.76 -17.94
C LEU A 24 -11.23 -33.63 -17.00
N ARG A 25 -10.26 -32.83 -17.43
CA ARG A 25 -9.66 -31.77 -16.61
C ARG A 25 -10.50 -30.50 -16.60
N ARG A 26 -10.40 -29.75 -15.51
CA ARG A 26 -10.85 -28.35 -15.47
C ARG A 26 -9.78 -27.47 -16.11
N GLY A 27 -10.18 -26.36 -16.74
CA GLY A 27 -9.26 -25.50 -17.48
C GLY A 27 -8.11 -24.92 -16.65
N GLY A 28 -8.29 -24.72 -15.33
CA GLY A 28 -7.20 -24.26 -14.45
C GLY A 28 -6.10 -25.29 -14.21
N HIS A 29 -6.30 -26.55 -14.62
CA HIS A 29 -5.32 -27.65 -14.56
C HIS A 29 -4.80 -28.05 -15.95
N ASP A 30 -5.06 -27.22 -16.96
CA ASP A 30 -4.58 -27.39 -18.33
C ASP A 30 -3.58 -26.28 -18.66
N PRO A 31 -2.27 -26.57 -18.73
CA PRO A 31 -1.24 -25.56 -18.98
C PRO A 31 -1.44 -24.79 -20.29
N GLU A 32 -2.01 -25.39 -21.33
CA GLU A 32 -2.27 -24.71 -22.60
C GLU A 32 -3.36 -23.66 -22.45
N LYS A 33 -4.43 -23.97 -21.69
CA LYS A 33 -5.52 -23.02 -21.41
C LYS A 33 -5.05 -21.89 -20.50
N VAL A 34 -4.25 -22.21 -19.48
CA VAL A 34 -3.65 -21.20 -18.60
C VAL A 34 -2.72 -20.29 -19.40
N TYR A 35 -1.81 -20.84 -20.20
CA TYR A 35 -0.91 -20.05 -21.05
C TYR A 35 -1.69 -19.14 -22.01
N ALA A 36 -2.69 -19.68 -22.71
CA ALA A 36 -3.50 -18.90 -23.64
C ALA A 36 -4.20 -17.72 -22.94
N ALA A 37 -4.72 -17.92 -21.73
CA ALA A 37 -5.35 -16.86 -20.94
C ALA A 37 -4.34 -15.78 -20.51
N TYR A 38 -3.16 -16.16 -20.01
CA TYR A 38 -2.13 -15.20 -19.62
C TYR A 38 -1.55 -14.44 -20.82
N LYS A 39 -1.34 -15.11 -21.95
CA LYS A 39 -0.89 -14.47 -23.18
C LYS A 39 -1.90 -13.42 -23.66
N ALA A 40 -3.18 -13.79 -23.72
CA ALA A 40 -4.24 -12.86 -24.08
C ALA A 40 -4.30 -11.66 -23.11
N ALA A 41 -4.10 -11.88 -21.81
CA ALA A 41 -4.07 -10.80 -20.82
C ALA A 41 -2.88 -9.84 -20.99
N VAL A 42 -1.69 -10.36 -21.29
CA VAL A 42 -0.47 -9.56 -21.52
C VAL A 42 -0.56 -8.75 -22.82
N GLU A 43 -1.20 -9.32 -23.86
CA GLU A 43 -1.39 -8.65 -25.15
C GLU A 43 -2.58 -7.67 -25.15
N HIS A 44 -3.41 -7.70 -24.11
CA HIS A 44 -4.57 -6.83 -24.00
C HIS A 44 -4.19 -5.41 -23.56
N THR A 45 -4.80 -4.41 -24.19
CA THR A 45 -4.58 -2.98 -23.92
C THR A 45 -5.89 -2.25 -23.71
N GLY A 46 -5.89 -1.22 -22.86
CA GLY A 46 -7.04 -0.31 -22.68
C GLY A 46 -7.82 -0.55 -21.38
N GLN A 47 -7.83 -1.76 -20.84
CA GLN A 47 -8.42 -2.06 -19.53
C GLN A 47 -7.72 -3.21 -18.78
N PRO A 48 -7.92 -3.32 -17.45
CA PRO A 48 -7.46 -4.48 -16.69
C PRO A 48 -8.12 -5.80 -17.12
N THR A 49 -7.41 -6.92 -16.95
CA THR A 49 -7.92 -8.26 -17.27
C THR A 49 -8.09 -9.11 -16.01
N VAL A 50 -9.22 -9.82 -15.90
CA VAL A 50 -9.47 -10.82 -14.84
C VAL A 50 -9.52 -12.22 -15.45
N ILE A 51 -8.68 -13.14 -14.95
CA ILE A 51 -8.67 -14.55 -15.37
C ILE A 51 -9.43 -15.40 -14.33
N LEU A 52 -10.53 -16.03 -14.75
CA LEU A 52 -11.33 -16.93 -13.92
C LEU A 52 -10.87 -18.39 -14.10
N ALA A 53 -9.84 -18.80 -13.36
CA ALA A 53 -9.30 -20.16 -13.43
C ALA A 53 -10.16 -21.16 -12.65
N LYS A 54 -10.88 -22.04 -13.35
CA LYS A 54 -11.65 -23.12 -12.73
C LYS A 54 -10.74 -24.27 -12.31
N THR A 55 -10.51 -24.43 -11.00
CA THR A 55 -9.64 -25.47 -10.40
C THR A 55 -10.43 -26.45 -9.54
N ILE A 56 -9.75 -27.43 -8.94
CA ILE A 56 -10.30 -28.36 -7.93
C ILE A 56 -9.55 -28.09 -6.62
N LYS A 57 -10.27 -27.81 -5.53
CA LYS A 57 -9.67 -27.66 -4.19
C LYS A 57 -9.11 -29.01 -3.75
N GLY A 58 -7.85 -29.02 -3.29
CA GLY A 58 -7.16 -30.26 -2.92
C GLY A 58 -6.86 -31.17 -4.12
N TYR A 59 -6.69 -30.62 -5.33
CA TYR A 59 -6.32 -31.40 -6.52
C TYR A 59 -5.09 -32.27 -6.24
N GLY A 60 -5.17 -33.56 -6.54
CA GLY A 60 -4.05 -34.46 -6.29
C GLY A 60 -4.08 -35.21 -4.97
N LEU A 61 -4.97 -34.82 -4.04
CA LEU A 61 -5.03 -35.40 -2.71
C LEU A 61 -5.97 -36.63 -2.62
N GLY A 62 -6.59 -37.05 -3.73
CA GLY A 62 -7.46 -38.23 -3.73
C GLY A 62 -8.60 -38.10 -2.72
N GLU A 63 -8.92 -39.20 -2.05
CA GLU A 63 -9.98 -39.23 -1.02
C GLU A 63 -9.69 -38.33 0.20
N ALA A 64 -8.42 -37.97 0.42
CA ALA A 64 -7.99 -37.13 1.54
C ALA A 64 -8.62 -35.74 1.51
N GLY A 65 -9.01 -35.22 0.35
CA GLY A 65 -9.53 -33.85 0.27
C GLY A 65 -9.90 -33.32 -1.10
N GLU A 66 -9.73 -34.09 -2.18
CA GLU A 66 -10.01 -33.59 -3.53
C GLU A 66 -11.51 -33.34 -3.71
N GLY A 67 -11.89 -32.08 -3.91
CA GLY A 67 -13.29 -31.69 -4.05
C GLY A 67 -14.14 -31.89 -2.78
N ARG A 68 -13.51 -32.15 -1.62
CA ARG A 68 -14.20 -32.33 -0.33
C ARG A 68 -14.03 -31.09 0.56
N ASN A 69 -15.09 -30.76 1.31
CA ASN A 69 -15.04 -29.75 2.37
C ASN A 69 -14.63 -30.40 3.71
N ILE A 70 -13.43 -31.02 3.74
CA ILE A 70 -12.83 -31.48 5.00
C ILE A 70 -12.45 -30.29 5.87
N ALA A 71 -12.52 -30.47 7.19
CA ALA A 71 -12.23 -29.43 8.15
C ALA A 71 -10.76 -28.99 8.06
N HIS A 72 -10.52 -27.67 8.10
CA HIS A 72 -9.19 -27.05 8.01
C HIS A 72 -8.23 -27.41 9.18
N ASN A 73 -8.65 -28.28 10.09
CA ASN A 73 -7.88 -28.79 11.22
C ASN A 73 -7.20 -30.15 10.96
N GLN A 74 -7.42 -30.79 9.80
CA GLN A 74 -6.66 -31.98 9.40
C GLN A 74 -5.23 -31.57 9.03
N LYS A 75 -4.33 -31.62 10.03
CA LYS A 75 -2.97 -31.04 9.96
C LYS A 75 -1.94 -31.89 9.22
N LYS A 76 -2.22 -33.18 8.96
CA LYS A 76 -1.26 -34.13 8.37
C LYS A 76 -1.98 -35.08 7.42
N LEU A 77 -1.34 -35.34 6.28
CA LEU A 77 -1.66 -36.49 5.46
C LEU A 77 -1.24 -37.75 6.20
N ASN A 78 -2.03 -38.81 6.13
CA ASN A 78 -1.63 -40.13 6.61
C ASN A 78 -0.65 -40.81 5.63
N GLU A 79 -0.07 -41.96 6.01
CA GLU A 79 0.94 -42.64 5.19
C GLU A 79 0.40 -43.09 3.81
N GLU A 80 -0.86 -43.53 3.75
CA GLU A 80 -1.49 -43.98 2.50
C GLU A 80 -1.71 -42.79 1.54
N GLU A 81 -2.16 -41.66 2.08
CA GLU A 81 -2.35 -40.42 1.32
C GLU A 81 -1.02 -39.88 0.76
N LEU A 82 0.08 -40.02 1.50
CA LEU A 82 1.42 -39.66 1.02
C LEU A 82 1.91 -40.58 -0.11
N LEU A 83 1.66 -41.89 0.00
CA LEU A 83 1.98 -42.86 -1.05
C LEU A 83 1.16 -42.61 -2.32
N GLU A 84 -0.13 -42.33 -2.18
CA GLU A 84 -1.02 -41.99 -3.30
C GLU A 84 -0.57 -40.70 -3.97
N PHE A 85 -0.32 -39.63 -3.20
CA PHE A 85 0.14 -38.35 -3.72
C PHE A 85 1.45 -38.50 -4.51
N ARG A 86 2.44 -39.18 -3.92
CA ARG A 86 3.72 -39.44 -4.59
C ARG A 86 3.52 -40.18 -5.91
N SER A 87 2.72 -41.24 -5.90
CA SER A 87 2.48 -42.08 -7.08
C SER A 87 1.72 -41.31 -8.16
N ARG A 88 0.71 -40.53 -7.78
CA ARG A 88 -0.10 -39.70 -8.69
C ARG A 88 0.73 -38.67 -9.44
N PHE A 89 1.72 -38.07 -8.78
CA PHE A 89 2.59 -37.06 -9.39
C PHE A 89 3.95 -37.63 -9.87
N GLY A 90 4.15 -38.94 -9.77
CA GLY A 90 5.38 -39.60 -10.22
C GLY A 90 6.64 -39.11 -9.51
N ILE A 91 6.55 -38.76 -8.22
CA ILE A 91 7.68 -38.23 -7.46
C ILE A 91 8.64 -39.38 -7.12
N PRO A 92 9.94 -39.32 -7.49
CA PRO A 92 10.86 -40.44 -7.36
C PRO A 92 11.41 -40.58 -5.92
N ILE A 93 10.52 -40.92 -4.99
CA ILE A 93 10.82 -41.21 -3.58
C ILE A 93 10.38 -42.65 -3.28
N SER A 94 11.20 -43.40 -2.54
CA SER A 94 10.87 -44.78 -2.14
C SER A 94 9.61 -44.82 -1.25
N ASP A 95 8.91 -45.97 -1.23
CA ASP A 95 7.77 -46.19 -0.31
C ASP A 95 8.20 -46.06 1.16
N GLU A 96 9.45 -46.40 1.48
CA GLU A 96 9.98 -46.31 2.85
C GLU A 96 10.25 -44.86 3.26
N ASP A 97 10.77 -44.04 2.34
CA ASP A 97 11.14 -42.66 2.65
C ASP A 97 9.95 -41.71 2.57
N VAL A 98 8.93 -41.97 1.73
CA VAL A 98 7.78 -41.08 1.60
C VAL A 98 7.04 -40.87 2.92
N LYS A 99 7.06 -41.88 3.80
CA LYS A 99 6.46 -41.83 5.15
C LYS A 99 7.11 -40.78 6.06
N LYS A 100 8.35 -40.40 5.78
CA LYS A 100 9.09 -39.35 6.51
C LYS A 100 8.78 -37.94 5.98
N ALA A 101 7.97 -37.83 4.92
CA ALA A 101 7.68 -36.60 4.18
C ALA A 101 8.95 -35.77 3.84
N PRO A 102 9.99 -36.38 3.23
CA PRO A 102 11.23 -35.67 2.94
C PRO A 102 11.02 -34.62 1.85
N PHE A 103 11.81 -33.55 1.89
CA PHE A 103 11.95 -32.67 0.75
C PHE A 103 12.64 -33.42 -0.41
N TYR A 104 12.09 -33.30 -1.61
CA TYR A 104 12.72 -33.78 -2.83
C TYR A 104 13.26 -32.61 -3.64
N LYS A 105 14.55 -32.69 -3.97
CA LYS A 105 15.23 -31.79 -4.89
C LYS A 105 15.93 -32.67 -5.95
N PRO A 106 15.60 -32.53 -7.24
CA PRO A 106 16.35 -33.22 -8.29
C PRO A 106 17.83 -32.79 -8.29
N ALA A 107 18.70 -33.61 -8.89
CA ALA A 107 20.12 -33.28 -9.03
C ALA A 107 20.33 -31.99 -9.84
N ASP A 108 21.34 -31.19 -9.49
CA ASP A 108 21.56 -29.86 -10.12
C ASP A 108 21.81 -29.95 -11.63
N ASP A 109 22.30 -31.09 -12.13
CA ASP A 109 22.57 -31.36 -13.54
C ASP A 109 21.39 -32.03 -14.27
N SER A 110 20.27 -32.27 -13.59
CA SER A 110 19.08 -32.88 -14.18
C SER A 110 18.41 -31.98 -15.24
N PRO A 111 17.70 -32.55 -16.23
CA PRO A 111 16.95 -31.76 -17.21
C PRO A 111 15.94 -30.80 -16.59
N GLU A 112 15.29 -31.21 -15.49
CA GLU A 112 14.30 -30.41 -14.76
C GLU A 112 14.93 -29.18 -14.12
N MET A 113 16.08 -29.34 -13.43
CA MET A 113 16.79 -28.25 -12.78
C MET A 113 17.38 -27.28 -13.82
N LYS A 114 17.97 -27.80 -14.90
CA LYS A 114 18.45 -26.97 -16.03
C LYS A 114 17.30 -26.15 -16.63
N TYR A 115 16.18 -26.79 -16.94
CA TYR A 115 15.01 -26.10 -17.50
C TYR A 115 14.46 -25.03 -16.55
N LEU A 116 14.31 -25.36 -15.26
CA LEU A 116 13.84 -24.42 -14.23
C LEU A 116 14.74 -23.18 -14.18
N HIS A 117 16.06 -23.37 -14.08
CA HIS A 117 17.01 -22.28 -14.02
C HIS A 117 17.07 -21.47 -15.32
N ASP A 118 17.01 -22.11 -16.48
CA ASP A 118 16.96 -21.43 -17.78
C ASP A 118 15.72 -20.55 -17.92
N ARG A 119 14.54 -21.04 -17.53
CA ARG A 119 13.31 -20.25 -17.55
C ARG A 119 13.38 -19.06 -16.60
N ARG A 120 13.92 -19.24 -15.39
CA ARG A 120 14.09 -18.14 -14.43
C ARG A 120 15.10 -17.10 -14.94
N ARG A 121 16.24 -17.52 -15.48
CA ARG A 121 17.23 -16.61 -16.10
C ARG A 121 16.63 -15.81 -17.26
N ALA A 122 15.89 -16.46 -18.16
CA ALA A 122 15.23 -15.80 -19.27
C ALA A 122 14.16 -14.77 -18.82
N LEU A 123 13.65 -14.89 -17.59
CA LEU A 123 12.66 -14.00 -16.98
C LEU A 123 13.27 -13.03 -15.94
N GLY A 124 14.58 -12.79 -15.99
CA GLY A 124 15.24 -11.79 -15.15
C GLY A 124 15.62 -12.25 -13.74
N GLY A 125 15.56 -13.55 -13.43
CA GLY A 125 16.02 -14.11 -12.14
C GLY A 125 14.92 -14.83 -11.36
N TYR A 126 15.04 -14.92 -10.03
CA TYR A 126 14.06 -15.58 -9.16
C TYR A 126 13.10 -14.57 -8.52
N LEU A 127 11.86 -14.99 -8.25
CA LEU A 127 10.86 -14.19 -7.54
C LEU A 127 9.99 -15.10 -6.65
N PRO A 128 9.45 -14.61 -5.52
CA PRO A 128 9.61 -13.24 -4.99
C PRO A 128 11.03 -12.96 -4.46
N SER A 129 11.45 -11.69 -4.52
CA SER A 129 12.69 -11.21 -3.92
C SER A 129 12.50 -9.77 -3.44
N ARG A 130 13.24 -9.35 -2.42
CA ARG A 130 13.19 -7.99 -1.86
C ARG A 130 14.60 -7.49 -1.61
N PRO A 131 14.95 -6.25 -1.99
CA PRO A 131 16.29 -5.72 -1.73
C PRO A 131 16.58 -5.59 -0.24
N THR A 132 17.83 -5.88 0.13
CA THR A 132 18.34 -5.73 1.50
C THR A 132 18.85 -4.32 1.79
N GLU A 133 19.33 -3.63 0.75
CA GLU A 133 19.87 -2.28 0.82
C GLU A 133 19.08 -1.34 -0.08
N PRO A 134 18.01 -0.71 0.44
CA PRO A 134 17.25 0.26 -0.33
C PRO A 134 18.04 1.57 -0.53
N PRO A 135 17.74 2.33 -1.60
CA PRO A 135 18.38 3.62 -1.85
C PRO A 135 18.09 4.60 -0.71
N LYS A 136 19.05 5.48 -0.45
CA LYS A 136 18.93 6.64 0.43
C LYS A 136 19.04 7.91 -0.41
N ILE A 137 18.39 8.98 0.02
CA ILE A 137 18.43 10.28 -0.66
C ILE A 137 18.78 11.38 0.36
N GLU A 138 19.40 12.44 -0.14
CA GLU A 138 19.59 13.67 0.64
C GLU A 138 18.24 14.36 0.79
N VAL A 139 17.99 14.94 1.97
CA VAL A 139 16.77 15.68 2.28
C VAL A 139 17.11 17.08 2.79
N PRO A 140 16.26 18.09 2.56
CA PRO A 140 16.48 19.44 3.08
C PRO A 140 16.48 19.45 4.61
N LYS A 141 17.22 20.40 5.18
CA LYS A 141 17.25 20.62 6.65
C LYS A 141 16.24 21.67 7.08
N TYR A 142 15.84 21.62 8.34
CA TYR A 142 14.94 22.61 8.95
C TYR A 142 15.47 24.05 8.80
N ASP A 143 16.77 24.27 9.02
CA ASP A 143 17.41 25.59 8.94
C ASP A 143 17.19 26.30 7.58
N GLU A 144 17.06 25.52 6.50
CA GLU A 144 16.81 26.05 5.16
C GLU A 144 15.36 26.60 5.01
N TYR A 145 14.47 26.20 5.91
CA TYR A 145 13.05 26.54 5.97
C TYR A 145 12.71 27.45 7.15
N GLU A 146 13.65 27.75 8.05
CA GLU A 146 13.42 28.55 9.26
C GLU A 146 12.77 29.90 8.96
N LYS A 147 13.18 30.58 7.88
CA LYS A 147 12.57 31.86 7.45
C LYS A 147 11.12 31.72 7.01
N LEU A 148 10.76 30.58 6.40
CA LEU A 148 9.38 30.30 6.00
C LEU A 148 8.51 30.08 7.24
N ILE A 149 9.01 29.27 8.18
CA ILE A 149 8.30 28.90 9.41
C ILE A 149 8.16 30.11 10.34
N SER A 150 9.23 30.88 10.55
CA SER A 150 9.22 32.06 11.43
C SER A 150 8.35 33.22 10.91
N ARG A 151 7.98 33.22 9.62
CA ARG A 151 7.10 34.23 9.02
C ARG A 151 5.70 34.25 9.65
N ASP A 152 5.27 33.15 10.25
CA ASP A 152 3.93 33.02 10.84
C ASP A 152 3.93 33.20 12.36
N VAL A 153 5.09 33.51 12.96
CA VAL A 153 5.20 33.91 14.37
C VAL A 153 4.33 35.15 14.64
N GLY A 154 3.51 35.05 15.69
CA GLY A 154 2.58 36.09 16.12
C GLY A 154 1.31 36.19 15.26
N LYS A 155 1.13 35.34 14.25
CA LYS A 155 -0.08 35.30 13.42
C LYS A 155 -1.06 34.26 13.92
N ASP A 156 -2.32 34.52 13.60
CA ASP A 156 -3.44 33.64 13.86
C ASP A 156 -3.61 32.66 12.69
N ILE A 157 -3.08 31.44 12.83
CA ILE A 157 -3.19 30.36 11.84
C ILE A 157 -3.33 29.02 12.55
N SER A 158 -3.78 27.99 11.83
CA SER A 158 -3.87 26.62 12.34
C SER A 158 -2.63 25.77 12.01
N THR A 159 -2.44 24.64 12.69
CA THR A 159 -1.38 23.68 12.35
C THR A 159 -1.60 23.07 10.97
N THR A 160 -2.86 22.90 10.53
CA THR A 160 -3.19 22.49 9.15
C THR A 160 -2.68 23.50 8.12
N MET A 161 -2.94 24.80 8.33
CA MET A 161 -2.46 25.86 7.43
C MET A 161 -0.93 25.93 7.38
N GLY A 162 -0.27 25.79 8.53
CA GLY A 162 1.20 25.74 8.61
C GLY A 162 1.77 24.54 7.86
N PHE A 163 1.18 23.36 8.03
CA PHE A 163 1.53 22.14 7.31
C PHE A 163 1.37 22.28 5.80
N ALA A 164 0.21 22.75 5.32
CA ALA A 164 -0.07 22.88 3.89
C ALA A 164 0.95 23.79 3.19
N ARG A 165 1.32 24.91 3.82
CA ARG A 165 2.38 25.81 3.33
C ARG A 165 3.75 25.14 3.28
N LEU A 166 4.08 24.32 4.28
CA LEU A 166 5.32 23.56 4.29
C LEU A 166 5.33 22.52 3.16
N LEU A 167 4.25 21.75 3.00
CA LEU A 167 4.13 20.75 1.94
C LEU A 167 4.24 21.38 0.55
N GLU A 168 3.56 22.50 0.32
CA GLU A 168 3.69 23.28 -0.92
C GLU A 168 5.15 23.65 -1.22
N ARG A 169 5.90 24.05 -0.18
CA ARG A 169 7.31 24.38 -0.34
C ARG A 169 8.17 23.15 -0.58
N LEU A 170 7.90 22.03 0.10
CA LEU A 170 8.63 20.77 -0.08
C LEU A 170 8.44 20.21 -1.51
N CYS A 171 7.27 20.37 -2.12
CA CYS A 171 7.07 19.98 -3.52
C CYS A 171 7.92 20.79 -4.52
N LYS A 172 8.39 21.99 -4.13
CA LYS A 172 9.30 22.83 -4.92
C LYS A 172 10.76 22.67 -4.52
N ASP A 173 11.05 21.80 -3.56
CA ASP A 173 12.41 21.55 -3.12
C ASP A 173 13.23 20.90 -4.24
N LYS A 174 14.50 21.29 -4.36
CA LYS A 174 15.36 20.81 -5.45
C LYS A 174 15.85 19.38 -5.24
N LEU A 175 15.90 18.91 -4.00
CA LEU A 175 16.40 17.58 -3.65
C LEU A 175 15.28 16.55 -3.73
N ILE A 176 14.10 16.89 -3.18
CA ILE A 176 13.03 15.91 -2.98
C ILE A 176 11.71 16.27 -3.67
N GLY A 177 11.59 17.45 -4.28
CA GLY A 177 10.31 17.98 -4.78
C GLY A 177 9.59 17.03 -5.73
N GLN A 178 10.31 16.37 -6.64
CA GLN A 178 9.74 15.39 -7.58
C GLN A 178 9.37 14.05 -6.93
N ASN A 179 9.86 13.78 -5.73
CA ASN A 179 9.61 12.54 -4.99
C ASN A 179 8.42 12.65 -4.04
N ILE A 180 7.97 13.87 -3.71
CA ILE A 180 6.80 14.08 -2.85
C ILE A 180 5.54 13.57 -3.57
N VAL A 181 4.67 12.85 -2.86
CA VAL A 181 3.38 12.39 -3.38
C VAL A 181 2.28 12.87 -2.44
N PRO A 182 1.67 14.05 -2.67
CA PRO A 182 0.50 14.47 -1.95
C PRO A 182 -0.69 13.57 -2.32
N ILE A 183 -1.40 13.03 -1.33
CA ILE A 183 -2.54 12.12 -1.53
C ILE A 183 -3.70 12.62 -0.68
N VAL A 184 -4.88 12.72 -1.28
CA VAL A 184 -6.08 13.29 -0.67
C VAL A 184 -7.32 12.53 -1.15
N PRO A 185 -8.28 12.25 -0.24
CA PRO A 185 -9.56 11.68 -0.60
C PRO A 185 -10.62 12.78 -0.72
N ASP A 186 -10.71 13.44 -1.87
CA ASP A 186 -11.63 14.54 -2.23
C ASP A 186 -11.31 15.91 -1.59
N GLU A 187 -11.27 15.99 -0.26
CA GLU A 187 -11.36 17.27 0.48
C GLU A 187 -10.06 18.09 0.60
N SER A 188 -9.42 18.38 -0.53
CA SER A 188 -8.20 19.19 -0.61
C SER A 188 -8.32 20.62 -0.07
N ARG A 189 -9.48 21.28 -0.25
CA ARG A 189 -9.70 22.68 0.17
C ARG A 189 -9.80 22.81 1.68
N THR A 190 -10.43 21.83 2.33
CA THR A 190 -10.52 21.78 3.80
C THR A 190 -9.14 21.81 4.46
N PHE A 191 -8.13 21.26 3.80
CA PHE A 191 -6.76 21.22 4.31
C PHE A 191 -5.88 22.38 3.81
N GLY A 192 -6.45 23.37 3.10
CA GLY A 192 -5.70 24.51 2.57
C GLY A 192 -4.72 24.11 1.45
N MET A 193 -4.98 23.00 0.75
CA MET A 193 -4.11 22.47 -0.31
C MET A 193 -4.45 23.02 -1.70
N GLU A 194 -5.45 23.89 -1.84
CA GLU A 194 -5.85 24.45 -3.14
C GLU A 194 -4.73 25.22 -3.86
N GLY A 195 -3.82 25.81 -3.09
CA GLY A 195 -2.62 26.46 -3.65
C GLY A 195 -1.72 25.50 -4.44
N MET A 196 -1.79 24.20 -4.15
CA MET A 196 -0.99 23.17 -4.81
C MET A 196 -1.54 22.77 -6.18
N PHE A 197 -2.86 22.86 -6.41
CA PHE A 197 -3.48 22.46 -7.68
C PHE A 197 -2.81 23.13 -8.89
N ARG A 198 -2.62 24.45 -8.81
CA ARG A 198 -1.98 25.20 -9.89
C ARG A 198 -0.49 24.88 -10.03
N GLN A 199 0.16 24.59 -8.91
CA GLN A 199 1.62 24.52 -8.83
C GLN A 199 2.18 23.18 -9.24
N VAL A 200 1.61 22.10 -8.70
CA VAL A 200 2.08 20.74 -8.95
C VAL A 200 1.08 19.92 -9.76
N GLY A 201 -0.14 20.42 -9.97
CA GLY A 201 -1.16 19.73 -10.74
C GLY A 201 -1.75 18.53 -10.01
N ILE A 202 -2.95 18.16 -10.42
CA ILE A 202 -3.65 16.94 -10.01
C ILE A 202 -3.36 15.89 -11.07
N TYR A 203 -2.88 14.73 -10.66
CA TYR A 203 -2.60 13.64 -11.58
C TYR A 203 -3.89 13.14 -12.21
N ALA A 204 -3.97 13.21 -13.54
CA ALA A 204 -5.04 12.59 -14.30
C ALA A 204 -4.43 11.93 -15.54
N HIS A 205 -4.54 10.61 -15.65
CA HIS A 205 -3.98 9.85 -16.78
C HIS A 205 -4.48 10.35 -18.15
N THR A 206 -5.74 10.80 -18.22
CA THR A 206 -6.35 11.38 -19.42
C THR A 206 -6.00 12.86 -19.63
N GLY A 207 -5.48 13.54 -18.60
CA GLY A 207 -5.42 15.00 -18.51
C GLY A 207 -6.79 15.63 -18.25
N GLN A 208 -6.85 16.96 -18.23
CA GLN A 208 -8.08 17.74 -18.00
C GLN A 208 -9.08 17.54 -19.16
N LEU A 209 -10.23 16.93 -18.85
CA LEU A 209 -11.30 16.66 -19.84
C LEU A 209 -12.49 17.64 -19.77
N TYR A 210 -12.47 18.57 -18.82
CA TYR A 210 -13.57 19.52 -18.57
C TYR A 210 -13.04 20.90 -18.21
N GLU A 211 -13.85 21.95 -18.38
CA GLU A 211 -13.54 23.27 -17.83
C GLU A 211 -13.92 23.29 -16.34
N PRO A 212 -12.96 23.54 -15.43
CA PRO A 212 -13.25 23.60 -13.99
C PRO A 212 -14.28 24.69 -13.68
N VAL A 213 -15.24 24.38 -12.81
CA VAL A 213 -16.26 25.36 -12.36
C VAL A 213 -15.61 26.58 -11.70
N ASP A 214 -14.44 26.38 -11.09
CA ASP A 214 -13.63 27.39 -10.44
C ASP A 214 -12.56 27.98 -11.37
N SER A 215 -12.65 27.82 -12.69
CA SER A 215 -11.66 28.32 -13.66
C SER A 215 -11.37 29.83 -13.54
N ASN A 216 -12.34 30.60 -13.03
CA ASN A 216 -12.22 32.03 -12.77
C ASN A 216 -11.53 32.36 -11.42
N GLN A 217 -11.22 31.37 -10.59
CA GLN A 217 -10.52 31.53 -9.32
C GLN A 217 -9.00 31.39 -9.50
N LEU A 218 -8.24 32.03 -8.60
CA LEU A 218 -6.77 32.06 -8.69
C LEU A 218 -6.11 30.69 -8.45
N ALA A 219 -6.80 29.84 -7.68
CA ALA A 219 -6.45 28.47 -7.30
C ALA A 219 -7.45 27.46 -7.89
N TYR A 220 -7.67 27.53 -9.21
CA TYR A 220 -8.58 26.64 -9.92
C TYR A 220 -8.01 25.20 -10.02
N TYR A 221 -8.91 24.24 -10.19
CA TYR A 221 -8.57 22.83 -10.38
C TYR A 221 -7.77 22.61 -11.67
N LYS A 222 -6.57 22.02 -11.59
CA LYS A 222 -5.71 21.76 -12.75
C LYS A 222 -5.28 20.31 -12.79
N GLU A 223 -6.00 19.51 -13.56
CA GLU A 223 -5.62 18.14 -13.90
C GLU A 223 -4.56 18.12 -15.00
N ALA A 224 -3.56 17.27 -14.83
CA ALA A 224 -2.47 17.11 -15.77
C ALA A 224 -1.94 15.67 -15.75
N LYS A 225 -1.42 15.21 -16.89
CA LYS A 225 -0.80 13.88 -16.99
C LYS A 225 0.48 13.76 -16.17
N ASP A 226 1.14 14.89 -15.94
CA ASP A 226 2.31 15.09 -15.11
C ASP A 226 1.96 15.78 -13.78
N GLY A 227 0.67 15.77 -13.40
CA GLY A 227 0.24 16.24 -12.09
C GLY A 227 0.84 15.37 -10.98
N GLN A 228 1.14 15.98 -9.84
CA GLN A 228 1.83 15.33 -8.73
C GLN A 228 0.89 14.93 -7.59
N LEU A 229 -0.20 15.67 -7.40
CA LEU A 229 -1.19 15.40 -6.36
C LEU A 229 -2.11 14.25 -6.82
N LEU A 230 -2.27 13.23 -5.98
CA LEU A 230 -3.22 12.14 -6.18
C LEU A 230 -4.54 12.49 -5.48
N GLU A 231 -5.53 12.84 -6.30
CA GLU A 231 -6.90 13.09 -5.87
C GLU A 231 -7.71 11.81 -6.13
N GLU A 232 -7.93 11.03 -5.08
CA GLU A 232 -8.51 9.68 -5.19
C GLU A 232 -10.05 9.70 -5.11
N GLY A 233 -10.63 10.87 -4.80
CA GLY A 233 -12.04 11.01 -4.47
C GLY A 233 -12.37 10.38 -3.11
N ILE A 234 -13.65 10.12 -2.83
CA ILE A 234 -14.13 9.64 -1.52
C ILE A 234 -13.77 8.16 -1.30
N THR A 235 -12.49 7.89 -1.07
CA THR A 235 -11.94 6.56 -0.82
C THR A 235 -10.65 6.63 -0.01
N GLU A 236 -10.77 6.57 1.31
CA GLU A 236 -9.60 6.50 2.19
C GLU A 236 -8.83 5.19 1.97
N ALA A 237 -9.51 4.10 1.62
CA ALA A 237 -8.89 2.82 1.32
C ALA A 237 -8.09 2.86 0.00
N GLY A 238 -8.60 3.55 -1.02
CA GLY A 238 -7.87 3.79 -2.26
C GLY A 238 -6.66 4.69 -2.02
N SER A 239 -6.85 5.79 -1.30
CA SER A 239 -5.76 6.68 -0.90
C SER A 239 -4.66 5.98 -0.10
N MET A 240 -5.04 5.08 0.83
CA MET A 240 -4.08 4.27 1.57
C MET A 240 -3.36 3.26 0.66
N SER A 241 -4.03 2.73 -0.37
CA SER A 241 -3.39 1.85 -1.36
C SER A 241 -2.34 2.62 -2.18
N SER A 242 -2.63 3.86 -2.58
CA SER A 242 -1.68 4.76 -3.22
C SER A 242 -0.53 5.15 -2.28
N PHE A 243 -0.81 5.39 -1.00
CA PHE A 243 0.20 5.60 0.04
C PHE A 243 1.13 4.40 0.19
N ILE A 244 0.59 3.18 0.22
CA ILE A 244 1.39 1.94 0.29
C ILE A 244 2.28 1.83 -0.95
N ALA A 245 1.74 2.01 -2.15
CA ALA A 245 2.49 1.90 -3.40
C ALA A 245 3.65 2.90 -3.46
N ALA A 246 3.41 4.17 -3.11
CA ALA A 246 4.46 5.18 -3.04
C ALA A 246 5.46 4.87 -1.91
N GLY A 247 4.95 4.53 -0.72
CA GLY A 247 5.74 4.28 0.47
C GLY A 247 6.62 3.02 0.40
N THR A 248 6.37 2.11 -0.53
CA THR A 248 7.20 0.90 -0.78
C THR A 248 8.00 0.98 -2.09
N ALA A 249 7.83 2.02 -2.90
CA ALA A 249 8.53 2.20 -4.18
C ALA A 249 10.07 2.14 -4.04
N TYR A 250 10.60 2.51 -2.87
CA TYR A 250 12.03 2.42 -2.58
C TYR A 250 12.55 0.97 -2.67
N SER A 251 11.70 -0.01 -2.36
CA SER A 251 12.00 -1.43 -2.35
C SER A 251 11.60 -2.10 -3.67
N GLU A 252 10.41 -1.78 -4.19
CA GLU A 252 9.86 -2.41 -5.40
C GLU A 252 10.48 -1.87 -6.69
N HIS A 253 10.84 -0.59 -6.71
CA HIS A 253 11.31 0.12 -7.90
C HIS A 253 12.70 0.76 -7.73
N GLY A 254 13.27 0.72 -6.52
CA GLY A 254 14.56 1.36 -6.26
C GLY A 254 14.50 2.89 -6.31
N VAL A 255 13.33 3.48 -6.07
CA VAL A 255 13.14 4.95 -6.06
C VAL A 255 12.39 5.35 -4.79
N ASN A 256 12.95 6.27 -4.02
CA ASN A 256 12.24 6.83 -2.86
C ASN A 256 11.15 7.78 -3.33
N MET A 257 9.89 7.39 -3.12
CA MET A 257 8.75 8.31 -3.15
C MET A 257 8.37 8.65 -1.70
N ILE A 258 7.88 9.87 -1.48
CA ILE A 258 7.62 10.44 -0.15
C ILE A 258 6.12 10.78 -0.06
N PRO A 259 5.27 9.80 0.30
CA PRO A 259 3.84 10.05 0.34
C PRO A 259 3.44 10.87 1.58
N PHE A 260 2.59 11.87 1.34
CA PHE A 260 1.86 12.64 2.35
C PHE A 260 0.37 12.40 2.13
N PHE A 261 -0.22 11.50 2.90
CA PHE A 261 -1.65 11.20 2.84
C PHE A 261 -2.40 12.06 3.85
N VAL A 262 -3.18 13.02 3.36
CA VAL A 262 -3.90 14.03 4.16
C VAL A 262 -5.39 13.72 4.10
N TYR A 263 -6.03 13.57 5.26
CA TYR A 263 -7.42 13.13 5.37
C TYR A 263 -8.03 13.55 6.71
N TYR A 264 -9.35 13.50 6.85
CA TYR A 264 -10.02 13.68 8.14
C TYR A 264 -9.57 12.60 9.12
N SER A 265 -8.87 12.97 10.20
CA SER A 265 -8.26 12.05 11.18
C SER A 265 -9.14 10.86 11.59
N MET A 266 -10.44 11.08 11.79
CA MET A 266 -11.45 10.08 12.09
C MET A 266 -11.48 8.89 11.10
N PHE A 267 -11.23 9.14 9.82
CA PHE A 267 -11.29 8.13 8.75
C PHE A 267 -9.92 7.50 8.45
N GLY A 268 -8.95 7.64 9.36
CA GLY A 268 -7.68 6.91 9.35
C GLY A 268 -7.82 5.54 9.98
N PHE A 269 -7.14 5.33 11.11
CA PHE A 269 -7.07 4.04 11.79
C PHE A 269 -8.44 3.36 12.04
N GLN A 270 -9.50 4.13 12.30
CA GLN A 270 -10.83 3.57 12.51
C GLN A 270 -11.43 2.96 11.23
N ARG A 271 -11.16 3.55 10.06
CA ARG A 271 -11.77 3.14 8.78
C ARG A 271 -10.87 2.18 7.99
N ILE A 272 -9.55 2.43 8.00
CA ILE A 272 -8.55 1.75 7.16
C ILE A 272 -7.46 1.06 7.99
N GLY A 273 -7.71 0.78 9.28
CA GLY A 273 -6.70 0.22 10.20
C GLY A 273 -6.01 -1.05 9.68
N ASP A 274 -6.73 -1.96 9.04
CA ASP A 274 -6.13 -3.20 8.49
C ASP A 274 -5.17 -2.90 7.31
N LEU A 275 -5.45 -1.87 6.51
CA LEU A 275 -4.53 -1.40 5.47
C LEU A 275 -3.31 -0.71 6.07
N VAL A 276 -3.46 0.01 7.19
CA VAL A 276 -2.31 0.57 7.93
C VAL A 276 -1.45 -0.55 8.53
N TRP A 277 -2.06 -1.64 9.00
CA TRP A 277 -1.36 -2.83 9.45
C TRP A 277 -0.58 -3.48 8.30
N ALA A 278 -1.23 -3.67 7.15
CA ALA A 278 -0.58 -4.19 5.94
C ALA A 278 0.57 -3.28 5.47
N ALA A 279 0.41 -1.96 5.54
CA ALA A 279 1.46 -1.00 5.22
C ALA A 279 2.69 -1.16 6.13
N CYS A 280 2.47 -1.38 7.43
CA CYS A 280 3.54 -1.66 8.38
C CYS A 280 4.28 -2.96 8.04
N ASP A 281 3.55 -4.02 7.69
CA ASP A 281 4.12 -5.32 7.30
C ASP A 281 4.95 -5.21 6.00
N MET A 282 4.40 -4.51 5.01
CA MET A 282 5.08 -4.20 3.73
C MET A 282 6.27 -3.25 3.88
N ARG A 283 6.51 -2.70 5.07
CA ARG A 283 7.55 -1.70 5.36
C ARG A 283 7.37 -0.41 4.55
N ALA A 284 6.12 0.00 4.34
CA ALA A 284 5.83 1.32 3.78
C ALA A 284 6.38 2.41 4.71
N LYS A 285 6.88 3.51 4.12
CA LYS A 285 7.33 4.69 4.86
C LYS A 285 6.74 5.95 4.26
N GLY A 286 6.45 6.93 5.10
CA GLY A 286 5.78 8.16 4.70
C GLY A 286 5.04 8.85 5.84
N PHE A 287 4.19 9.81 5.49
CA PHE A 287 3.47 10.66 6.42
C PHE A 287 1.96 10.52 6.22
N MET A 288 1.27 10.08 7.27
CA MET A 288 -0.18 10.14 7.39
C MET A 288 -0.52 11.39 8.20
N ILE A 289 -1.30 12.29 7.62
CA ILE A 289 -1.65 13.58 8.20
C ILE A 289 -3.15 13.55 8.53
N GLY A 290 -3.46 13.38 9.81
CA GLY A 290 -4.83 13.42 10.32
C GLY A 290 -5.28 14.86 10.46
N GLY A 291 -5.83 15.43 9.41
CA GLY A 291 -6.43 16.75 9.42
C GLY A 291 -7.72 16.82 10.23
N THR A 292 -8.14 18.05 10.54
CA THR A 292 -9.35 18.37 11.32
C THR A 292 -9.47 17.50 12.58
N ALA A 293 -8.35 17.23 13.24
CA ALA A 293 -8.29 16.42 14.45
C ALA A 293 -8.82 17.18 15.66
N GLY A 294 -9.04 16.46 16.76
CA GLY A 294 -9.51 17.01 18.03
C GLY A 294 -11.02 16.89 18.18
N ARG A 295 -11.46 16.32 19.31
CA ARG A 295 -12.87 16.04 19.57
C ARG A 295 -13.71 17.32 19.59
N THR A 296 -13.13 18.40 20.09
CA THR A 296 -13.79 19.70 20.27
C THR A 296 -13.47 20.69 19.16
N THR A 297 -12.35 20.50 18.45
CA THR A 297 -11.86 21.42 17.43
C THR A 297 -12.74 21.41 16.19
N LEU A 298 -13.21 20.22 15.76
CA LEU A 298 -14.18 20.05 14.67
C LEU A 298 -15.63 20.08 15.19
N ASN A 299 -15.99 21.15 15.90
CA ASN A 299 -17.25 21.26 16.67
C ASN A 299 -18.54 21.12 15.83
N GLY A 300 -18.54 21.51 14.56
CA GLY A 300 -19.73 21.53 13.70
C GLY A 300 -20.13 20.18 13.08
N GLU A 301 -19.20 19.26 12.91
CA GLU A 301 -19.41 18.02 12.12
C GLU A 301 -20.00 16.85 12.92
N GLY A 302 -19.94 16.93 14.26
CA GLY A 302 -20.62 15.99 15.16
C GLY A 302 -20.00 14.59 15.25
N LEU A 303 -20.85 13.63 15.66
CA LEU A 303 -20.45 12.33 16.23
C LEU A 303 -19.50 11.51 15.34
N GLN A 304 -19.73 11.50 14.02
CA GLN A 304 -18.97 10.66 13.09
C GLN A 304 -17.70 11.33 12.54
N HIS A 305 -17.37 12.55 12.96
CA HIS A 305 -16.22 13.31 12.46
C HIS A 305 -15.29 13.80 13.58
N GLN A 306 -15.86 14.15 14.73
CA GLN A 306 -15.09 14.67 15.87
C GLN A 306 -14.17 13.59 16.43
N ASP A 307 -12.89 13.61 16.07
CA ASP A 307 -11.93 12.60 16.46
C ASP A 307 -11.23 12.94 17.79
N GLY A 308 -11.32 12.03 18.74
CA GLY A 308 -10.55 12.09 19.98
C GLY A 308 -10.03 10.72 20.40
N HIS A 309 -9.72 9.86 19.44
CA HIS A 309 -9.24 8.50 19.72
C HIS A 309 -8.35 7.88 18.63
N SER A 310 -8.07 8.55 17.51
CA SER A 310 -7.10 8.06 16.51
C SER A 310 -5.70 7.84 17.08
N LEU A 311 -5.21 8.74 17.95
CA LEU A 311 -3.92 8.58 18.63
C LEU A 311 -3.90 7.33 19.53
N LEU A 312 -5.02 7.01 20.18
CA LEU A 312 -5.17 5.76 20.96
C LEU A 312 -5.12 4.54 20.03
N ASN A 313 -5.80 4.60 18.88
CA ASN A 313 -5.75 3.53 17.89
C ASN A 313 -4.32 3.32 17.35
N ALA A 314 -3.57 4.41 17.11
CA ALA A 314 -2.21 4.37 16.58
C ALA A 314 -1.24 3.59 17.49
N ILE A 315 -1.50 3.50 18.80
CA ILE A 315 -0.68 2.72 19.76
C ILE A 315 -0.59 1.24 19.37
N ALA A 316 -1.61 0.70 18.69
CA ALA A 316 -1.62 -0.69 18.27
C ALA A 316 -0.62 -1.00 17.15
N PHE A 317 -0.02 0.01 16.49
CA PHE A 317 0.78 -0.14 15.28
C PHE A 317 2.27 0.12 15.56
N PRO A 318 3.14 -0.91 15.67
CA PRO A 318 4.51 -0.75 16.16
C PRO A 318 5.42 0.14 15.29
N GLN A 319 5.12 0.28 14.00
CA GLN A 319 5.88 1.10 13.05
C GLN A 319 5.33 2.51 12.88
N VAL A 320 4.27 2.86 13.62
CA VAL A 320 3.66 4.19 13.56
C VAL A 320 4.25 5.07 14.65
N ARG A 321 4.64 6.28 14.27
CA ARG A 321 5.07 7.35 15.18
C ARG A 321 4.01 8.42 15.21
N ALA A 322 3.21 8.41 16.26
CA ALA A 322 2.09 9.31 16.43
C ALA A 322 2.52 10.59 17.17
N TYR A 323 2.18 11.75 16.61
CA TYR A 323 2.41 13.06 17.21
C TYR A 323 1.15 13.92 17.13
N ASP A 324 0.97 14.75 18.15
CA ASP A 324 -0.12 15.74 18.27
C ASP A 324 0.45 17.14 18.54
N PRO A 325 1.04 17.79 17.52
CA PRO A 325 1.66 19.10 17.67
C PRO A 325 0.62 20.20 17.92
N ALA A 326 0.91 21.06 18.89
CA ALA A 326 0.13 22.25 19.22
C ALA A 326 0.63 23.50 18.51
N PHE A 327 1.79 23.50 17.86
CA PHE A 327 2.27 24.65 17.09
C PHE A 327 2.85 24.22 15.75
N HIS A 328 2.72 25.07 14.72
CA HIS A 328 3.19 24.69 13.37
C HIS A 328 4.69 24.40 13.31
N TYR A 329 5.51 24.99 14.19
CA TYR A 329 6.96 24.76 14.19
C TYR A 329 7.27 23.35 14.70
N GLU A 330 6.44 22.82 15.59
CA GLU A 330 6.54 21.43 16.04
C GLU A 330 6.22 20.50 14.88
N THR A 331 5.12 20.75 14.17
CA THR A 331 4.76 20.02 12.94
C THR A 331 5.92 20.00 11.94
N ALA A 332 6.55 21.15 11.70
CA ALA A 332 7.70 21.26 10.81
C ALA A 332 8.90 20.42 11.31
N ILE A 333 9.30 20.57 12.57
CA ILE A 333 10.41 19.81 13.17
C ILE A 333 10.17 18.30 13.06
N ILE A 334 8.96 17.83 13.34
CA ILE A 334 8.59 16.41 13.25
C ILE A 334 8.69 15.91 11.80
N ILE A 335 8.24 16.70 10.82
CA ILE A 335 8.35 16.35 9.40
C ILE A 335 9.81 16.27 8.95
N PHE A 336 10.65 17.25 9.31
CA PHE A 336 12.08 17.24 8.98
C PHE A 336 12.83 16.08 9.65
N ASP A 337 12.49 15.75 10.91
CA ASP A 337 13.00 14.54 11.57
C ASP A 337 12.61 13.27 10.80
N GLY A 338 11.34 13.15 10.42
CA GLY A 338 10.85 12.04 9.63
C GLY A 338 11.53 11.94 8.26
N LEU A 339 11.73 13.07 7.56
CA LEU A 339 12.40 13.08 6.27
C LEU A 339 13.83 12.52 6.40
N ARG A 340 14.58 13.01 7.38
CA ARG A 340 15.94 12.54 7.67
C ARG A 340 15.96 11.05 7.99
N ARG A 341 15.15 10.61 8.96
CA ARG A 341 15.16 9.23 9.43
C ARG A 341 14.72 8.24 8.35
N LEU A 342 13.63 8.54 7.66
CA LEU A 342 13.04 7.63 6.67
C LEU A 342 13.84 7.55 5.36
N TYR A 343 14.39 8.67 4.89
CA TYR A 343 14.94 8.76 3.53
C TYR A 343 16.45 8.94 3.47
N GLN A 344 17.05 9.60 4.47
CA GLN A 344 18.51 9.78 4.55
C GLN A 344 19.17 8.68 5.40
N GLU A 345 18.53 8.22 6.47
CA GLU A 345 19.08 7.18 7.35
C GLU A 345 18.62 5.76 6.97
N GLY A 346 17.49 5.67 6.28
CA GLY A 346 16.95 4.42 5.73
C GLY A 346 16.04 3.66 6.70
N GLU A 347 15.48 4.35 7.69
CA GLU A 347 14.50 3.76 8.60
C GLU A 347 13.16 3.52 7.89
N THR A 348 12.45 2.47 8.32
CA THR A 348 11.10 2.18 7.84
C THR A 348 10.10 2.45 8.96
N ALA A 349 9.32 3.52 8.84
CA ALA A 349 8.23 3.84 9.75
C ALA A 349 7.22 4.75 9.06
N ILE A 350 6.02 4.83 9.63
CA ILE A 350 4.97 5.75 9.22
C ILE A 350 4.87 6.83 10.29
N TYR A 351 4.98 8.09 9.90
CA TYR A 351 4.69 9.21 10.79
C TYR A 351 3.20 9.51 10.71
N TYR A 352 2.50 9.42 11.84
CA TYR A 352 1.13 9.88 11.96
C TYR A 352 1.12 11.20 12.72
N ILE A 353 0.68 12.27 12.08
CA ILE A 353 0.69 13.61 12.66
C ILE A 353 -0.74 14.15 12.59
N THR A 354 -1.34 14.42 13.74
CA THR A 354 -2.62 15.15 13.78
C THR A 354 -2.36 16.63 13.55
N VAL A 355 -3.24 17.25 12.75
CA VAL A 355 -3.25 18.70 12.54
C VAL A 355 -4.68 19.22 12.67
N GLU A 356 -4.78 20.42 13.21
CA GLU A 356 -6.03 21.04 13.63
C GLU A 356 -6.39 22.22 12.72
N ASN A 357 -7.68 22.55 12.64
CA ASN A 357 -8.22 23.61 11.79
C ASN A 357 -8.54 24.91 12.55
N GLU A 358 -8.45 24.90 13.88
CA GLU A 358 -8.61 26.13 14.69
C GLU A 358 -7.39 27.04 14.52
N ASN A 359 -7.65 28.32 14.27
CA ASN A 359 -6.61 29.33 14.22
C ASN A 359 -6.36 29.87 15.64
N TYR A 360 -5.09 29.94 16.02
CA TYR A 360 -4.64 30.69 17.19
C TYR A 360 -3.25 31.27 16.94
N VAL A 361 -2.80 32.13 17.86
CA VAL A 361 -1.50 32.80 17.77
C VAL A 361 -0.37 31.78 17.85
N MET A 362 0.42 31.68 16.79
CA MET A 362 1.59 30.81 16.73
C MET A 362 2.81 31.51 17.36
N PRO A 363 3.37 30.99 18.47
CA PRO A 363 4.54 31.58 19.12
C PRO A 363 5.83 31.23 18.37
N ALA A 364 6.92 31.92 18.72
CA ALA A 364 8.25 31.50 18.31
C ALA A 364 8.64 30.19 19.00
N MET A 365 9.40 29.34 18.31
CA MET A 365 9.99 28.14 18.90
C MET A 365 10.99 28.54 19.99
N PRO A 366 10.93 27.96 21.21
CA PRO A 366 11.96 28.15 22.20
C PRO A 366 13.32 27.61 21.73
N GLU A 367 14.40 28.31 22.04
CA GLU A 367 15.75 27.90 21.66
C GLU A 367 16.09 26.51 22.24
N GLY A 368 16.56 25.59 21.39
CA GLY A 368 16.93 24.22 21.79
C GLY A 368 15.74 23.27 22.00
N ALA A 369 14.52 23.64 21.63
CA ALA A 369 13.34 22.80 21.80
C ALA A 369 13.25 21.61 20.82
N GLU A 370 14.05 21.59 19.76
CA GLU A 370 13.95 20.66 18.63
C GLU A 370 14.01 19.20 19.08
N GLU A 371 14.99 18.86 19.92
CA GLU A 371 15.14 17.49 20.44
C GLU A 371 13.95 17.09 21.32
N GLY A 372 13.45 18.02 22.14
CA GLY A 372 12.31 17.79 23.01
C GLY A 372 11.02 17.59 22.22
N ILE A 373 10.82 18.33 21.13
CA ILE A 373 9.69 18.16 20.21
C ILE A 373 9.70 16.73 19.63
N VAL A 374 10.84 16.27 19.09
CA VAL A 374 10.97 14.93 18.50
C VAL A 374 10.77 13.83 19.55
N LYS A 375 11.26 14.04 20.78
CA LYS A 375 11.06 13.11 21.91
C LYS A 375 9.65 13.15 22.50
N GLY A 376 8.84 14.15 22.17
CA GLY A 376 7.44 14.27 22.55
C GLY A 376 7.13 15.20 23.73
N MET A 377 8.12 15.91 24.29
CA MET A 377 7.90 16.90 25.34
C MET A 377 9.08 17.87 25.51
N TYR A 378 8.79 19.15 25.69
CA TYR A 378 9.76 20.19 26.06
C TYR A 378 9.10 21.24 26.97
N LYS A 379 9.94 22.03 27.66
CA LYS A 379 9.45 23.10 28.53
C LYS A 379 9.18 24.36 27.69
N PHE A 380 7.91 24.62 27.38
CA PHE A 380 7.51 25.79 26.58
C PHE A 380 7.78 27.13 27.28
N SER A 381 7.42 27.25 28.55
CA SER A 381 7.70 28.44 29.35
C SER A 381 7.86 28.12 30.84
N SER A 382 8.52 29.02 31.57
CA SER A 382 8.44 29.06 33.04
C SER A 382 7.49 30.18 33.41
N ARG A 383 6.49 29.90 34.24
CA ARG A 383 5.63 30.93 34.81
C ARG A 383 6.34 31.72 35.89
#